data_AF-A0A2V1GZ58-F1
#
_entry.id   AF-A0A2V1GZ58-F1
#
_cell.length_a   1.000
_cell.length_b   1.000
_cell.length_c   1.000
_cell.angle_alpha   90.00
_cell.angle_beta   90.00
_cell.angle_gamma   90.00
#
_symmetry.space_group_name_H-M   'P 1'
#
loop_
_entity.id
_entity.type
_entity.pdbx_description
1 polymer ?
#
loop_
_entity_poly.entity_id
_entity_poly.type
_entity_poly.pdbx_seq_one_letter_code
_entity_poly.pdbx_strand_id
1 'polypeptide(L)'
;MKNNHSPMLSNKKFRLAAGLPLMLCASLANAEIITTSETHVFSVSDIQGGENFATYADDKTVLCGMPDSSKPTCPTDVQQPKADKDNHTLYPIESNFGFNVSDFVGAADRTFDQNYKEGFAGNIVDPDHGAGVAIANVATNVFKVKDPYGTWCSGLGGKMVKCSSEHYVVMEHVLTCNETIPYSTKDPLGGMQKDLIDPETKLKVGSCADAKLDNQLYLVRNGIVTEEALTSTTPGDQMIANESTVRDDIAVGKDYSITLKDDGKPLYRWGNAVKRPVDIRLYAKMPLPQAWKENPETVYRITSASLSVVHSITNNPNDQIRPEDMENEAAIGRLPESEFSGDNIISAKDCYEGDGDFIAEGTLFKNAEFANQTAFSDDLKHGLTNAWYTSTNRGPFEVGEESATRWRLRPNKYGQDIPGLEIANAEAECVQAPPFSKHTQKYTVGDIVTTTINLLDSEDISPLLTSSGWIDASQNNVNIGMASNSVEDGNGTSINYLPLTEDFDLAIYVKGDKKAIQLYSATLKIEWDDQN
;
A
#
# COMPACT_ATOMS: atom_id res chain seq x y z
N MET A 1 -51.92 31.33 -42.00
CA MET A 1 -51.97 32.34 -43.08
C MET A 1 -50.83 32.06 -44.06
N LYS A 2 -51.18 31.82 -45.34
CA LYS A 2 -50.39 31.87 -46.59
C LYS A 2 -49.14 30.97 -46.69
N ASN A 3 -49.22 29.84 -47.40
CA ASN A 3 -49.12 29.63 -48.87
C ASN A 3 -47.66 29.32 -49.29
N ASN A 4 -47.35 28.06 -49.61
CA ASN A 4 -47.35 27.44 -50.95
C ASN A 4 -46.22 27.93 -51.87
N HIS A 5 -45.29 27.01 -52.23
CA HIS A 5 -45.00 26.66 -53.62
C HIS A 5 -44.09 25.41 -53.74
N SER A 6 -44.69 24.32 -54.23
CA SER A 6 -44.09 23.40 -55.24
C SER A 6 -44.51 23.93 -56.64
N PRO A 7 -44.03 23.45 -57.83
CA PRO A 7 -43.65 22.05 -58.12
C PRO A 7 -42.65 21.78 -59.30
N MET A 8 -42.57 20.48 -59.67
CA MET A 8 -42.32 19.88 -61.01
C MET A 8 -40.88 19.78 -61.54
N LEU A 9 -40.46 18.76 -62.30
CA LEU A 9 -40.82 17.36 -62.61
C LEU A 9 -39.96 17.02 -63.86
N SER A 10 -39.27 15.87 -63.93
CA SER A 10 -39.09 15.17 -65.21
C SER A 10 -38.62 13.73 -65.00
N ASN A 11 -39.53 12.81 -65.33
CA ASN A 11 -39.35 11.37 -65.50
C ASN A 11 -38.26 10.98 -66.51
N LYS A 12 -37.64 9.80 -66.31
CA LYS A 12 -37.68 8.70 -67.30
C LYS A 12 -37.10 7.36 -66.78
N LYS A 13 -38.01 6.37 -66.78
CA LYS A 13 -37.87 4.95 -67.22
C LYS A 13 -37.19 3.89 -66.32
N PHE A 14 -38.08 3.08 -65.73
CA PHE A 14 -38.06 1.63 -65.51
C PHE A 14 -36.98 0.79 -66.23
N ARG A 15 -36.39 -0.16 -65.48
CA ARG A 15 -36.41 -1.60 -65.79
C ARG A 15 -36.21 -2.44 -64.50
N LEU A 16 -37.15 -3.35 -64.27
CA LEU A 16 -37.11 -4.42 -63.26
C LEU A 16 -35.99 -5.41 -63.61
N ALA A 17 -35.20 -5.82 -62.61
CA ALA A 17 -34.46 -7.07 -62.62
C ALA A 17 -34.71 -7.79 -61.29
N ALA A 18 -35.18 -9.03 -61.37
CA ALA A 18 -35.42 -9.92 -60.25
C ALA A 18 -34.11 -10.29 -59.55
N GLY A 19 -34.09 -10.24 -58.22
CA GLY A 19 -32.97 -10.67 -57.40
C GLY A 19 -33.48 -11.26 -56.07
N LEU A 20 -33.04 -12.49 -55.78
CA LEU A 20 -33.23 -13.30 -54.58
C LEU A 20 -33.28 -12.49 -53.26
N PRO A 21 -34.08 -12.92 -52.26
CA PRO A 21 -33.87 -12.45 -50.89
C PRO A 21 -32.58 -13.07 -50.37
N LEU A 22 -31.51 -12.27 -50.29
CA LEU A 22 -30.31 -12.64 -49.56
C LEU A 22 -30.66 -12.55 -48.07
N MET A 23 -30.87 -13.71 -47.46
CA MET A 23 -30.98 -13.87 -46.02
C MET A 23 -29.62 -13.49 -45.43
N LEU A 24 -29.50 -12.29 -44.87
CA LEU A 24 -28.32 -11.87 -44.12
C LEU A 24 -28.31 -12.70 -42.82
N CYS A 25 -27.63 -13.85 -42.84
CA CYS A 25 -27.13 -14.43 -41.60
C CYS A 25 -26.07 -13.47 -41.06
N ALA A 26 -26.44 -12.68 -40.06
CA ALA A 26 -25.44 -12.11 -39.16
C ALA A 26 -24.82 -13.30 -38.42
N SER A 27 -23.63 -13.72 -38.86
CA SER A 27 -22.77 -14.54 -38.02
C SER A 27 -22.42 -13.69 -36.81
N LEU A 28 -22.88 -14.10 -35.63
CA LEU A 28 -22.22 -13.72 -34.39
C LEU A 28 -20.80 -14.28 -34.51
N ALA A 29 -19.84 -13.41 -34.81
CA ALA A 29 -18.43 -13.75 -34.63
C ALA A 29 -18.26 -14.02 -33.14
N ASN A 30 -17.76 -15.21 -32.80
CA ASN A 30 -17.32 -15.47 -31.44
C ASN A 30 -15.96 -14.79 -31.32
N ALA A 31 -15.90 -13.73 -30.53
CA ALA A 31 -14.66 -13.15 -30.02
C ALA A 31 -13.67 -14.25 -29.62
N GLU A 32 -12.47 -14.26 -30.22
CA GLU A 32 -11.41 -15.19 -29.84
C GLU A 32 -10.70 -14.63 -28.61
N ILE A 33 -10.66 -15.41 -27.52
CA ILE A 33 -9.89 -15.05 -26.33
C ILE A 33 -8.44 -15.48 -26.54
N ILE A 34 -7.56 -14.50 -26.65
CA ILE A 34 -6.12 -14.69 -26.75
C ILE A 34 -5.52 -14.67 -25.34
N THR A 35 -4.64 -15.63 -25.05
CA THR A 35 -3.86 -15.66 -23.81
C THR A 35 -2.40 -15.38 -24.11
N THR A 36 -1.83 -14.36 -23.47
CA THR A 36 -0.40 -14.04 -23.52
C THR A 36 0.22 -14.21 -22.14
N SER A 37 1.47 -14.65 -22.10
CA SER A 37 2.22 -14.78 -20.85
C SER A 37 3.68 -14.45 -21.06
N GLU A 38 4.19 -13.57 -20.21
CA GLU A 38 5.59 -13.13 -20.21
C GLU A 38 6.19 -13.37 -18.82
N THR A 39 7.46 -13.74 -18.78
CA THR A 39 8.18 -13.99 -17.52
C THR A 39 9.49 -13.22 -17.49
N HIS A 40 9.67 -12.43 -16.43
CA HIS A 40 10.92 -11.76 -16.09
C HIS A 40 11.63 -12.53 -14.97
N VAL A 41 12.94 -12.68 -15.07
CA VAL A 41 13.79 -13.25 -14.01
C VAL A 41 14.60 -12.12 -13.40
N PHE A 42 14.44 -11.91 -12.10
CA PHE A 42 15.09 -10.81 -11.40
C PHE A 42 16.60 -11.04 -11.25
N SER A 43 17.35 -9.96 -11.36
CA SER A 43 18.79 -9.95 -11.13
C SER A 43 19.24 -8.59 -10.59
N VAL A 44 20.52 -8.47 -10.26
CA VAL A 44 21.14 -7.19 -9.90
C VAL A 44 21.00 -6.13 -11.01
N SER A 45 20.78 -6.52 -12.27
CA SER A 45 20.54 -5.59 -13.37
C SER A 45 19.27 -4.76 -13.19
N ASP A 46 18.30 -5.25 -12.42
CA ASP A 46 17.01 -4.59 -12.21
C ASP A 46 17.05 -3.57 -11.05
N ILE A 47 18.14 -3.51 -10.29
CA ILE A 47 18.28 -2.60 -9.15
C ILE A 47 18.30 -1.15 -9.65
N GLN A 48 17.34 -0.36 -9.17
CA GLN A 48 17.18 1.03 -9.54
C GLN A 48 17.85 1.94 -8.52
N GLY A 49 18.64 2.90 -9.00
CA GLY A 49 19.28 3.88 -8.12
C GLY A 49 20.18 4.90 -8.81
N GLY A 50 20.50 4.72 -10.10
CA GLY A 50 21.44 5.54 -10.85
C GLY A 50 20.99 6.98 -11.06
N GLU A 51 21.83 7.78 -11.72
CA GLU A 51 21.43 9.13 -12.15
C GLU A 51 20.15 9.05 -13.00
N ASN A 52 19.18 9.94 -12.73
CA ASN A 52 17.84 9.90 -13.33
C ASN A 52 17.09 8.57 -13.14
N PHE A 53 17.33 7.89 -12.01
CA PHE A 53 16.63 6.66 -11.62
C PHE A 53 16.90 5.48 -12.57
N ALA A 54 18.08 5.44 -13.19
CA ALA A 54 18.52 4.33 -14.02
C ALA A 54 18.71 3.03 -13.21
N THR A 55 18.57 1.90 -13.91
CA THR A 55 18.89 0.57 -13.34
C THR A 55 20.39 0.28 -13.42
N TYR A 56 20.88 -0.75 -12.71
CA TYR A 56 22.26 -1.21 -12.88
C TYR A 56 22.56 -1.79 -14.27
N ALA A 57 21.54 -2.18 -15.05
CA ALA A 57 21.75 -2.54 -16.46
C ALA A 57 22.30 -1.34 -17.24
N ASP A 58 21.75 -0.15 -16.99
CA ASP A 58 22.03 1.08 -17.73
C ASP A 58 23.12 1.93 -17.07
N ASP A 59 23.20 1.93 -15.74
CA ASP A 59 24.18 2.67 -14.94
C ASP A 59 24.98 1.73 -14.04
N LYS A 60 26.21 1.41 -14.49
CA LYS A 60 27.14 0.53 -13.77
C LYS A 60 27.73 1.14 -12.50
N THR A 61 27.36 2.36 -12.11
CA THR A 61 27.77 2.98 -10.84
C THR A 61 26.87 2.59 -9.66
N VAL A 62 25.66 2.06 -9.90
CA VAL A 62 24.67 1.70 -8.86
C VAL A 62 25.18 0.67 -7.86
N LEU A 63 26.04 -0.26 -8.30
CA LEU A 63 26.68 -1.26 -7.44
C LEU A 63 28.20 -1.09 -7.50
N CYS A 64 28.89 -1.22 -6.37
CA CYS A 64 30.35 -1.29 -6.35
C CYS A 64 30.86 -2.70 -6.03
N GLY A 65 32.08 -3.02 -6.45
CA GLY A 65 32.75 -4.30 -6.16
C GLY A 65 32.38 -5.44 -7.11
N MET A 66 31.41 -5.24 -7.99
CA MET A 66 31.09 -6.20 -9.05
C MET A 66 32.10 -6.13 -10.19
N PRO A 67 32.48 -7.25 -10.82
CA PRO A 67 33.42 -7.24 -11.94
C PRO A 67 33.01 -6.37 -13.13
N ASP A 68 31.71 -6.22 -13.39
CA ASP A 68 31.15 -5.41 -14.47
C ASP A 68 30.74 -3.99 -14.03
N SER A 69 30.98 -3.63 -12.78
CA SER A 69 30.73 -2.28 -12.25
C SER A 69 31.75 -1.28 -12.81
N SER A 70 31.36 -0.01 -12.88
CA SER A 70 32.30 1.10 -13.12
C SER A 70 33.31 1.26 -11.98
N LYS A 71 32.99 0.73 -10.80
CA LYS A 71 33.86 0.60 -9.62
C LYS A 71 34.01 -0.88 -9.23
N PRO A 72 34.85 -1.66 -9.96
CA PRO A 72 35.02 -3.09 -9.68
C PRO A 72 35.67 -3.39 -8.34
N THR A 73 36.25 -2.38 -7.69
CA THR A 73 36.61 -2.38 -6.28
C THR A 73 35.89 -1.23 -5.60
N CYS A 74 35.17 -1.49 -4.51
CA CYS A 74 34.55 -0.44 -3.72
C CYS A 74 35.61 0.51 -3.10
N PRO A 75 35.34 1.82 -2.99
CA PRO A 75 36.17 2.74 -2.21
C PRO A 75 36.41 2.22 -0.78
N THR A 76 37.56 2.54 -0.19
CA THR A 76 37.97 1.96 1.11
C THR A 76 37.16 2.46 2.31
N ASP A 77 36.50 3.61 2.17
CA ASP A 77 35.72 4.30 3.20
C ASP A 77 34.21 4.00 3.11
N VAL A 78 33.79 3.20 2.14
CA VAL A 78 32.39 2.76 1.98
C VAL A 78 32.21 1.30 2.42
N GLN A 79 30.96 0.86 2.45
CA GLN A 79 30.64 -0.53 2.71
C GLN A 79 31.32 -1.44 1.67
N GLN A 80 31.76 -2.62 2.11
CA GLN A 80 32.43 -3.59 1.24
C GLN A 80 31.48 -4.76 0.92
N PRO A 81 31.67 -5.46 -0.21
CA PRO A 81 30.91 -6.67 -0.51
C PRO A 81 30.96 -7.66 0.65
N LYS A 82 29.83 -8.30 0.94
CA LYS A 82 29.67 -9.21 2.09
C LYS A 82 28.96 -10.48 1.67
N ALA A 83 29.24 -11.57 2.38
CA ALA A 83 28.44 -12.79 2.26
C ALA A 83 27.13 -12.66 3.07
N ASP A 84 26.02 -13.14 2.51
CA ASP A 84 24.80 -13.38 3.28
C ASP A 84 24.89 -14.70 4.08
N LYS A 85 23.79 -15.13 4.69
CA LYS A 85 23.74 -16.36 5.48
C LYS A 85 23.90 -17.63 4.66
N ASP A 86 23.52 -17.56 3.39
CA ASP A 86 23.57 -18.66 2.44
C ASP A 86 24.86 -18.61 1.59
N ASN A 87 25.80 -17.74 1.99
CA ASN A 87 27.12 -17.53 1.40
C ASN A 87 27.08 -16.94 -0.02
N HIS A 88 25.98 -16.27 -0.40
CA HIS A 88 25.92 -15.44 -1.60
C HIS A 88 26.67 -14.13 -1.37
N THR A 89 27.39 -13.66 -2.38
CA THR A 89 28.07 -12.36 -2.31
C THR A 89 27.07 -11.25 -2.63
N LEU A 90 26.86 -10.33 -1.69
CA LEU A 90 26.06 -9.13 -1.86
C LEU A 90 26.94 -7.90 -1.96
N TYR A 91 26.65 -7.06 -2.95
CA TYR A 91 27.39 -5.86 -3.31
C TYR A 91 26.68 -4.61 -2.79
N PRO A 92 27.41 -3.61 -2.27
CA PRO A 92 26.84 -2.35 -1.79
C PRO A 92 26.11 -1.59 -2.91
N ILE A 93 24.95 -1.04 -2.56
CA ILE A 93 24.08 -0.25 -3.45
C ILE A 93 24.27 1.23 -3.16
N GLU A 94 24.32 2.01 -4.24
CA GLU A 94 24.09 3.46 -4.27
C GLU A 94 22.67 3.73 -4.79
N SER A 95 21.90 4.57 -4.10
CA SER A 95 20.61 5.07 -4.61
C SER A 95 20.20 6.38 -3.93
N ASN A 96 19.34 7.15 -4.58
CA ASN A 96 18.70 8.34 -4.01
C ASN A 96 17.40 8.04 -3.25
N PHE A 97 16.95 6.78 -3.21
CA PHE A 97 15.70 6.36 -2.56
C PHE A 97 15.83 6.17 -1.04
N GLY A 98 16.40 7.17 -0.37
CA GLY A 98 16.62 7.13 1.07
C GLY A 98 16.69 8.52 1.67
N PHE A 99 16.91 8.56 2.99
CA PHE A 99 16.87 9.81 3.74
C PHE A 99 18.13 10.01 4.57
N ASN A 100 18.59 11.26 4.63
CA ASN A 100 19.47 11.77 5.67
C ASN A 100 18.60 12.35 6.78
N VAL A 101 18.73 11.82 8.00
CA VAL A 101 17.88 12.20 9.12
C VAL A 101 18.67 12.97 10.18
N SER A 102 18.00 13.88 10.87
CA SER A 102 18.57 14.62 11.99
C SER A 102 17.52 14.82 13.09
N ASP A 103 17.89 14.46 14.32
CA ASP A 103 17.05 14.58 15.51
C ASP A 103 16.47 16.01 15.63
N PHE A 104 15.15 16.11 15.81
CA PHE A 104 14.38 17.35 15.95
C PHE A 104 14.38 18.30 14.74
N VAL A 105 14.98 17.87 13.63
CA VAL A 105 14.96 18.62 12.36
C VAL A 105 14.02 17.93 11.38
N GLY A 106 14.22 16.64 11.12
CA GLY A 106 13.46 15.87 10.15
C GLY A 106 14.36 15.01 9.27
N ALA A 107 13.89 14.77 8.06
CA ALA A 107 14.54 13.95 7.06
C ALA A 107 14.58 14.68 5.72
N ALA A 108 15.75 14.67 5.08
CA ALA A 108 15.96 15.18 3.73
C ALA A 108 16.31 14.00 2.81
N ASP A 109 15.90 14.09 1.55
CA ASP A 109 16.25 13.08 0.55
C ASP A 109 17.76 12.93 0.42
N ARG A 110 18.20 11.71 0.16
CA ARG A 110 19.59 11.45 -0.23
C ARG A 110 19.82 11.89 -1.66
N THR A 111 21.04 12.34 -1.91
CA THR A 111 21.55 12.60 -3.24
C THR A 111 22.42 11.43 -3.68
N PHE A 112 22.45 11.17 -4.99
CA PHE A 112 23.38 10.22 -5.58
C PHE A 112 24.82 10.75 -5.42
N ASP A 113 25.57 10.24 -4.44
CA ASP A 113 26.89 10.75 -4.04
C ASP A 113 27.98 9.68 -4.01
N GLN A 114 27.62 8.46 -4.42
CA GLN A 114 28.50 7.29 -4.52
C GLN A 114 29.13 6.88 -3.18
N ASN A 115 28.39 7.03 -2.08
CA ASN A 115 28.77 6.59 -0.75
C ASN A 115 28.36 5.14 -0.41
N TYR A 116 27.48 4.53 -1.22
CA TYR A 116 27.01 3.14 -1.13
C TYR A 116 26.48 2.75 0.28
N LYS A 117 25.56 3.55 0.82
CA LYS A 117 24.99 3.38 2.19
C LYS A 117 23.54 2.92 2.21
N GLU A 118 23.02 2.44 1.10
CA GLU A 118 21.58 2.18 0.93
C GLU A 118 21.22 0.72 1.22
N GLY A 119 22.14 -0.20 0.93
CA GLY A 119 21.98 -1.61 1.21
C GLY A 119 22.89 -2.47 0.37
N PHE A 120 22.47 -3.70 0.12
CA PHE A 120 23.24 -4.67 -0.64
C PHE A 120 22.34 -5.49 -1.55
N ALA A 121 22.85 -5.84 -2.74
CA ALA A 121 22.20 -6.78 -3.65
C ALA A 121 23.21 -7.77 -4.26
N GLY A 122 22.76 -8.98 -4.59
CA GLY A 122 23.60 -9.97 -5.26
C GLY A 122 22.75 -11.00 -6.01
N ASN A 123 23.27 -11.49 -7.13
CA ASN A 123 22.62 -12.58 -7.86
C ASN A 123 22.71 -13.88 -7.05
N ILE A 124 21.62 -14.63 -7.05
CA ILE A 124 21.50 -15.92 -6.37
C ILE A 124 21.01 -16.98 -7.35
N VAL A 125 21.24 -18.25 -7.01
CA VAL A 125 20.69 -19.40 -7.73
C VAL A 125 20.18 -20.38 -6.71
N ASP A 126 18.89 -20.67 -6.78
CA ASP A 126 18.22 -21.67 -5.96
C ASP A 126 17.97 -22.96 -6.78
N PRO A 127 18.14 -24.17 -6.19
CA PRO A 127 17.92 -25.42 -6.90
C PRO A 127 16.50 -25.59 -7.45
N ASP A 128 15.50 -25.07 -6.75
CA ASP A 128 14.08 -25.30 -7.04
C ASP A 128 13.47 -24.12 -7.83
N HIS A 129 13.98 -22.90 -7.63
CA HIS A 129 13.42 -21.68 -8.21
C HIS A 129 14.30 -21.02 -9.28
N GLY A 130 15.54 -21.50 -9.47
CA GLY A 130 16.45 -21.00 -10.49
C GLY A 130 17.17 -19.70 -10.10
N ALA A 131 17.49 -18.87 -11.09
CA ALA A 131 18.20 -17.61 -10.87
C ALA A 131 17.29 -16.56 -10.21
N GLY A 132 17.89 -15.66 -9.43
CA GLY A 132 17.20 -14.55 -8.78
C GLY A 132 18.18 -13.52 -8.23
N VAL A 133 17.66 -12.65 -7.37
CA VAL A 133 18.41 -11.63 -6.65
C VAL A 133 18.07 -11.66 -5.16
N ALA A 134 19.10 -11.53 -4.33
CA ALA A 134 18.97 -11.29 -2.89
C ALA A 134 19.23 -9.81 -2.60
N ILE A 135 18.37 -9.20 -1.77
CA ILE A 135 18.42 -7.79 -1.40
C ILE A 135 18.37 -7.64 0.12
N ALA A 136 19.27 -6.85 0.69
CA ALA A 136 19.29 -6.54 2.11
C ALA A 136 19.48 -5.04 2.35
N ASN A 137 18.53 -4.41 3.03
CA ASN A 137 18.60 -2.99 3.34
C ASN A 137 19.56 -2.71 4.51
N VAL A 138 20.01 -1.46 4.59
CA VAL A 138 20.59 -0.94 5.83
C VAL A 138 19.53 -0.76 6.92
N ALA A 139 19.98 -0.47 8.14
CA ALA A 139 19.07 -0.10 9.22
C ALA A 139 18.20 1.10 8.83
N THR A 140 16.90 0.99 9.06
CA THR A 140 15.96 2.11 8.97
C THR A 140 16.46 3.30 9.77
N ASN A 141 16.54 4.46 9.12
CA ASN A 141 16.94 5.69 9.77
C ASN A 141 15.81 6.16 10.71
N VAL A 142 16.19 6.79 11.82
CA VAL A 142 15.26 7.27 12.84
C VAL A 142 15.72 8.64 13.28
N PHE A 143 14.78 9.57 13.39
CA PHE A 143 15.00 10.82 14.09
C PHE A 143 14.01 10.99 15.23
N LYS A 144 14.49 11.57 16.32
CA LYS A 144 13.67 11.93 17.48
C LYS A 144 12.85 13.17 17.19
N VAL A 145 11.66 13.20 17.78
CA VAL A 145 10.77 14.37 17.80
C VAL A 145 10.24 14.57 19.22
N LYS A 146 9.60 15.71 19.47
CA LYS A 146 8.89 15.92 20.74
C LYS A 146 7.68 14.99 20.78
N ASP A 147 7.36 14.47 21.95
CA ASP A 147 6.05 13.85 22.17
C ASP A 147 4.95 14.93 22.04
N PRO A 148 3.80 14.68 21.39
CA PRO A 148 3.33 13.45 20.71
C PRO A 148 3.52 13.46 19.17
N TYR A 149 4.58 14.06 18.64
CA TYR A 149 4.75 14.34 17.19
C TYR A 149 5.15 13.10 16.37
N GLY A 150 5.57 12.02 17.03
CA GLY A 150 6.19 10.86 16.40
C GLY A 150 5.19 9.78 16.02
N THR A 151 5.53 8.98 15.01
CA THR A 151 4.78 7.78 14.61
C THR A 151 5.24 6.53 15.35
N TRP A 152 6.29 6.63 16.17
CA TRP A 152 6.84 5.52 16.96
C TRP A 152 7.13 5.96 18.39
N CYS A 153 6.79 5.11 19.36
CA CYS A 153 7.24 5.26 20.72
C CYS A 153 8.58 4.54 20.89
N SER A 154 9.61 5.29 21.28
CA SER A 154 10.91 4.75 21.65
C SER A 154 11.08 4.75 23.17
N GLY A 155 11.38 3.59 23.74
CA GLY A 155 11.77 3.47 25.14
C GLY A 155 13.28 3.64 25.34
N LEU A 156 13.73 3.77 26.59
CA LEU A 156 15.16 3.90 26.95
C LEU A 156 16.03 2.73 26.44
N GLY A 157 15.43 1.56 26.20
CA GLY A 157 16.10 0.38 25.65
C GLY A 157 16.21 0.36 24.12
N GLY A 158 15.77 1.40 23.42
CA GLY A 158 15.87 1.52 21.95
C GLY A 158 14.89 0.65 21.16
N LYS A 159 14.08 -0.18 21.83
CA LYS A 159 12.94 -0.85 21.19
C LYS A 159 11.90 0.20 20.82
N MET A 160 11.41 0.13 19.60
CA MET A 160 10.39 1.02 19.07
C MET A 160 9.13 0.23 18.74
N VAL A 161 7.98 0.74 19.17
CA VAL A 161 6.66 0.26 18.78
C VAL A 161 5.96 1.36 17.99
N LYS A 162 5.15 0.98 17.01
CA LYS A 162 4.36 1.94 16.23
C LYS A 162 3.36 2.61 17.18
N CYS A 163 3.27 3.92 17.10
CA CYS A 163 2.39 4.77 17.90
C CYS A 163 1.65 5.75 16.99
N SER A 164 1.01 5.17 15.97
CA SER A 164 0.20 5.89 15.01
C SER A 164 -0.80 4.96 14.34
N SER A 165 -1.99 5.45 14.04
CA SER A 165 -3.03 4.73 13.28
C SER A 165 -3.80 5.73 12.40
N GLU A 166 -4.42 5.23 11.32
CA GLU A 166 -5.38 5.99 10.52
C GLU A 166 -6.77 6.07 11.16
N HIS A 167 -7.00 5.29 12.21
CA HIS A 167 -8.30 5.16 12.88
C HIS A 167 -8.23 5.76 14.28
N TYR A 168 -9.15 6.67 14.57
CA TYR A 168 -9.21 7.36 15.85
C TYR A 168 -9.50 6.37 17.00
N VAL A 169 -10.44 5.44 16.81
CA VAL A 169 -10.82 4.46 17.84
C VAL A 169 -9.67 3.55 18.27
N VAL A 170 -8.72 3.27 17.37
CA VAL A 170 -7.50 2.49 17.70
C VAL A 170 -6.55 3.30 18.57
N MET A 171 -6.32 4.58 18.23
CA MET A 171 -5.53 5.47 19.08
C MET A 171 -6.19 5.66 20.45
N GLU A 172 -7.51 5.87 20.48
CA GLU A 172 -8.27 6.08 21.70
C GLU A 172 -8.15 4.88 22.64
N HIS A 173 -8.31 3.65 22.11
CA HIS A 173 -8.15 2.41 22.87
C HIS A 173 -6.76 2.27 23.52
N VAL A 174 -5.72 2.80 22.87
CA VAL A 174 -4.35 2.75 23.40
C VAL A 174 -4.11 3.82 24.47
N LEU A 175 -4.66 5.02 24.29
CA LEU A 175 -4.34 6.19 25.12
C LEU A 175 -5.30 6.39 26.29
N THR A 176 -6.49 5.81 26.24
CA THR A 176 -7.53 5.99 27.25
C THR A 176 -8.45 4.78 27.34
N CYS A 177 -9.27 4.73 28.40
CA CYS A 177 -10.35 3.77 28.53
C CYS A 177 -11.72 4.34 28.11
N ASN A 178 -11.77 5.62 27.66
CA ASN A 178 -12.96 6.17 27.04
C ASN A 178 -13.17 5.52 25.67
N GLU A 179 -14.38 5.09 25.36
CA GLU A 179 -14.74 4.63 24.01
C GLU A 179 -15.72 5.63 23.40
N THR A 180 -15.25 6.45 22.45
CA THR A 180 -16.09 7.39 21.70
C THR A 180 -17.11 6.66 20.84
N ILE A 181 -16.71 5.54 20.22
CA ILE A 181 -17.62 4.59 19.59
C ILE A 181 -17.65 3.32 20.47
N PRO A 182 -18.66 3.19 21.34
CA PRO A 182 -18.67 2.18 22.39
C PRO A 182 -18.97 0.77 21.86
N TYR A 183 -18.22 -0.20 22.36
CA TYR A 183 -18.40 -1.63 22.06
C TYR A 183 -18.21 -2.52 23.29
N SER A 184 -17.35 -2.12 24.24
CA SER A 184 -17.05 -2.90 25.43
C SER A 184 -17.46 -2.19 26.73
N THR A 185 -18.08 -1.01 26.64
CA THR A 185 -18.52 -0.18 27.79
C THR A 185 -19.58 -0.87 28.65
N LYS A 186 -20.01 -0.22 29.76
CA LYS A 186 -21.07 -0.79 30.64
C LYS A 186 -22.40 -0.94 29.93
N ASP A 187 -22.68 -0.03 29.00
CA ASP A 187 -23.84 -0.07 28.12
C ASP A 187 -23.40 0.49 26.77
N PRO A 188 -23.02 -0.39 25.82
CA PRO A 188 -22.57 0.05 24.51
C PRO A 188 -23.64 0.77 23.70
N LEU A 189 -24.92 0.46 23.89
CA LEU A 189 -26.00 1.15 23.17
C LEU A 189 -26.32 2.50 23.84
N GLY A 190 -26.32 2.55 25.17
CA GLY A 190 -26.53 3.80 25.93
C GLY A 190 -25.29 4.69 26.06
N GLY A 191 -24.12 4.23 25.60
CA GLY A 191 -22.85 4.96 25.69
C GLY A 191 -22.28 5.12 27.11
N MET A 192 -22.76 4.33 28.09
CA MET A 192 -22.30 4.46 29.46
C MET A 192 -20.88 3.90 29.63
N GLN A 193 -19.93 4.80 29.86
CA GLN A 193 -18.51 4.45 30.05
C GLN A 193 -18.28 3.64 31.34
N LYS A 194 -17.20 2.84 31.35
CA LYS A 194 -16.79 2.04 32.52
C LYS A 194 -16.40 2.95 33.70
N ASP A 195 -16.58 2.44 34.92
CA ASP A 195 -16.02 3.10 36.10
C ASP A 195 -14.55 2.74 36.22
N LEU A 196 -13.74 3.70 36.64
CA LEU A 196 -12.38 3.43 37.11
C LEU A 196 -12.47 2.91 38.55
N ILE A 197 -11.95 1.71 38.76
CA ILE A 197 -12.00 1.01 40.03
C ILE A 197 -10.59 0.88 40.59
N ASP A 198 -10.42 1.21 41.87
CA ASP A 198 -9.18 0.95 42.60
C ASP A 198 -8.95 -0.58 42.68
N PRO A 199 -7.80 -1.08 42.23
CA PRO A 199 -7.56 -2.52 42.14
C PRO A 199 -7.49 -3.22 43.50
N GLU A 200 -7.14 -2.51 44.58
CA GLU A 200 -7.02 -3.04 45.94
C GLU A 200 -8.39 -3.04 46.64
N THR A 201 -9.06 -1.89 46.67
CA THR A 201 -10.30 -1.70 47.45
C THR A 201 -11.57 -2.05 46.68
N LYS A 202 -11.49 -2.16 45.35
CA LYS A 202 -12.64 -2.33 44.44
C LYS A 202 -13.64 -1.17 44.47
N LEU A 203 -13.26 -0.03 45.05
CA LEU A 203 -14.10 1.17 45.07
C LEU A 203 -13.92 1.98 43.79
N LYS A 204 -14.99 2.67 43.38
CA LYS A 204 -14.95 3.63 42.28
C LYS A 204 -14.08 4.82 42.64
N VAL A 205 -13.09 5.11 41.80
CA VAL A 205 -12.19 6.28 41.91
C VAL A 205 -12.37 7.29 40.79
N GLY A 206 -13.08 6.93 39.72
CA GLY A 206 -13.37 7.83 38.60
C GLY A 206 -14.26 7.16 37.54
N SER A 207 -14.36 7.78 36.37
CA SER A 207 -15.04 7.24 35.20
C SER A 207 -14.13 7.30 33.97
N CYS A 208 -14.24 6.33 33.07
CA CYS A 208 -13.57 6.40 31.78
C CYS A 208 -14.03 7.62 30.95
N ALA A 209 -15.26 8.11 31.18
CA ALA A 209 -15.72 9.36 30.59
C ALA A 209 -14.84 10.57 30.94
N ASP A 210 -14.18 10.55 32.10
CA ASP A 210 -13.31 11.63 32.56
C ASP A 210 -11.90 11.55 31.93
N ALA A 211 -11.59 10.42 31.27
CA ALA A 211 -10.29 10.16 30.64
C ALA A 211 -10.29 10.43 29.13
N LYS A 212 -11.34 11.08 28.60
CA LYS A 212 -11.45 11.37 27.16
C LYS A 212 -10.26 12.17 26.64
N LEU A 213 -9.83 11.87 25.40
CA LEU A 213 -8.76 12.60 24.73
C LEU A 213 -9.14 14.06 24.44
N ASP A 214 -8.16 14.95 24.54
CA ASP A 214 -8.23 16.31 24.08
C ASP A 214 -8.12 16.37 22.55
N ASN A 215 -9.24 16.71 21.91
CA ASN A 215 -9.35 16.80 20.46
C ASN A 215 -9.06 18.21 19.91
N GLN A 216 -8.56 19.14 20.75
CA GLN A 216 -8.11 20.44 20.28
C GLN A 216 -6.69 20.34 19.70
N LEU A 217 -6.59 20.41 18.38
CA LEU A 217 -5.34 20.33 17.64
C LEU A 217 -4.97 21.70 17.06
N TYR A 218 -3.73 22.09 17.26
CA TYR A 218 -3.19 23.38 16.79
C TYR A 218 -2.07 23.18 15.79
N LEU A 219 -2.07 23.99 14.75
CA LEU A 219 -1.11 23.90 13.66
C LEU A 219 0.28 24.29 14.13
N VAL A 220 1.29 23.57 13.64
CA VAL A 220 2.69 23.92 13.83
C VAL A 220 3.18 24.72 12.64
N ARG A 221 3.93 25.81 12.90
CA ARG A 221 4.60 26.63 11.90
C ARG A 221 6.02 26.92 12.34
N ASN A 222 6.99 26.66 11.46
CA ASN A 222 8.41 26.79 11.72
C ASN A 222 8.87 26.07 13.01
N GLY A 223 8.19 24.99 13.40
CA GLY A 223 8.46 24.22 14.62
C GLY A 223 7.85 24.79 15.90
N ILE A 224 6.93 25.76 15.79
CA ILE A 224 6.23 26.38 16.92
C ILE A 224 4.73 26.08 16.80
N VAL A 225 4.10 25.59 17.88
CA VAL A 225 2.64 25.41 17.95
C VAL A 225 1.98 26.79 17.96
N THR A 226 1.03 26.99 17.07
CA THR A 226 0.28 28.25 16.93
C THR A 226 -1.03 28.20 17.73
N GLU A 227 -1.82 29.27 17.67
CA GLU A 227 -3.21 29.28 18.16
C GLU A 227 -4.22 28.91 17.07
N GLU A 228 -3.75 28.64 15.84
CA GLU A 228 -4.60 28.27 14.71
C GLU A 228 -5.03 26.80 14.85
N ALA A 229 -6.34 26.56 14.99
CA ALA A 229 -6.88 25.22 15.12
C ALA A 229 -6.96 24.51 13.75
N LEU A 230 -6.74 23.19 13.75
CA LEU A 230 -7.00 22.35 12.59
C LEU A 230 -8.52 22.21 12.38
N THR A 231 -8.99 22.61 11.20
CA THR A 231 -10.42 22.59 10.82
C THR A 231 -10.68 21.91 9.47
N SER A 232 -9.64 21.75 8.63
CA SER A 232 -9.70 21.05 7.34
C SER A 232 -8.60 19.99 7.26
N THR A 233 -8.94 18.80 6.77
CA THR A 233 -7.99 17.72 6.44
C THR A 233 -7.68 17.65 4.95
N THR A 234 -8.14 18.61 4.15
CA THR A 234 -7.77 18.70 2.74
C THR A 234 -6.30 19.11 2.63
N PRO A 235 -5.44 18.32 1.98
CA PRO A 235 -4.05 18.70 1.76
C PRO A 235 -3.94 20.04 1.03
N GLY A 236 -3.15 20.96 1.58
CA GLY A 236 -2.92 22.30 1.04
C GLY A 236 -3.83 23.39 1.61
N ASP A 237 -4.97 23.07 2.24
CA ASP A 237 -5.84 24.08 2.85
C ASP A 237 -5.17 24.72 4.08
N GLN A 238 -4.75 23.89 5.03
CA GLN A 238 -4.10 24.31 6.28
C GLN A 238 -2.75 23.63 6.50
N MET A 239 -2.53 22.45 5.92
CA MET A 239 -1.31 21.66 6.02
C MET A 239 -1.10 20.90 4.71
N ILE A 240 0.15 20.75 4.27
CA ILE A 240 0.47 19.85 3.15
C ILE A 240 0.58 18.40 3.65
N ALA A 241 0.35 17.44 2.76
CA ALA A 241 0.59 16.03 3.04
C ALA A 241 2.11 15.75 3.04
N ASN A 242 2.67 15.42 4.21
CA ASN A 242 4.09 15.12 4.35
C ASN A 242 4.41 14.43 5.68
N GLU A 243 5.42 13.56 5.67
CA GLU A 243 5.96 12.92 6.89
C GLU A 243 7.45 13.21 7.13
N SER A 244 8.08 13.99 6.24
CA SER A 244 9.53 14.24 6.28
C SER A 244 9.95 15.30 7.27
N THR A 245 9.00 16.12 7.70
CA THR A 245 9.20 17.16 8.71
C THR A 245 7.99 17.17 9.64
N VAL A 246 8.20 17.63 10.86
CA VAL A 246 7.14 17.89 11.83
C VAL A 246 7.12 19.37 12.25
N ARG A 247 7.72 20.23 11.41
CA ARG A 247 7.86 21.65 11.68
C ARG A 247 6.70 22.50 11.14
N ASP A 248 6.02 22.00 10.12
CA ASP A 248 4.98 22.75 9.40
C ASP A 248 3.77 21.87 9.05
N ASP A 249 4.03 20.58 8.83
CA ASP A 249 3.06 19.64 8.25
C ASP A 249 2.38 18.78 9.32
N ILE A 250 2.10 19.37 10.49
CA ILE A 250 1.52 18.67 11.63
C ILE A 250 0.62 19.59 12.46
N ALA A 251 -0.48 19.04 12.98
CA ALA A 251 -1.32 19.65 14.00
C ALA A 251 -1.18 18.88 15.31
N VAL A 252 -1.02 19.57 16.42
CA VAL A 252 -0.65 18.97 17.71
C VAL A 252 -1.61 19.42 18.79
N GLY A 253 -2.10 18.45 19.57
CA GLY A 253 -2.88 18.67 20.77
C GLY A 253 -2.13 18.20 22.00
N LYS A 254 -2.86 18.12 23.11
CA LYS A 254 -2.29 17.67 24.38
C LYS A 254 -1.95 16.17 24.37
N ASP A 255 -2.84 15.35 23.83
CA ASP A 255 -2.73 13.89 23.94
C ASP A 255 -2.21 13.21 22.66
N TYR A 256 -2.39 13.84 21.49
CA TYR A 256 -1.97 13.29 20.20
C TYR A 256 -1.71 14.39 19.16
N SER A 257 -1.21 14.01 17.99
CA SER A 257 -1.04 14.86 16.82
C SER A 257 -1.55 14.21 15.53
N ILE A 258 -1.75 15.02 14.49
CA ILE A 258 -2.21 14.58 13.16
C ILE A 258 -1.25 15.11 12.08
N THR A 259 -0.93 14.24 11.12
CA THR A 259 -0.46 14.62 9.79
C THR A 259 -1.44 14.13 8.73
N LEU A 260 -1.38 14.69 7.52
CA LEU A 260 -2.23 14.27 6.41
C LEU A 260 -1.45 13.35 5.47
N LYS A 261 -2.12 12.30 5.00
CA LYS A 261 -1.73 11.56 3.81
C LYS A 261 -2.03 12.36 2.54
N ASP A 262 -1.47 11.90 1.43
CA ASP A 262 -1.69 12.42 0.08
C ASP A 262 -3.16 12.40 -0.36
N ASP A 263 -3.93 11.41 0.10
CA ASP A 263 -5.38 11.32 -0.08
C ASP A 263 -6.20 12.17 0.93
N GLY A 264 -5.53 12.91 1.83
CA GLY A 264 -6.14 13.73 2.87
C GLY A 264 -6.58 12.96 4.12
N LYS A 265 -6.38 11.63 4.18
CA LYS A 265 -6.69 10.88 5.40
C LYS A 265 -5.78 11.30 6.56
N PRO A 266 -6.33 11.51 7.76
CA PRO A 266 -5.53 11.84 8.93
C PRO A 266 -4.75 10.61 9.43
N LEU A 267 -3.46 10.81 9.70
CA LEU A 267 -2.65 9.87 10.46
C LEU A 267 -2.49 10.40 11.89
N TYR A 268 -3.12 9.72 12.84
CA TYR A 268 -3.03 10.01 14.27
C TYR A 268 -1.71 9.52 14.86
N ARG A 269 -1.08 10.29 15.74
CA ARG A 269 0.28 10.08 16.25
C ARG A 269 0.40 10.38 17.74
N TRP A 270 1.12 9.53 18.47
CA TRP A 270 1.35 9.68 19.91
C TRP A 270 2.74 9.18 20.35
N GLY A 271 3.70 9.25 19.44
CA GLY A 271 5.07 8.81 19.65
C GLY A 271 6.08 9.97 19.82
N ASN A 272 7.34 9.59 19.97
CA ASN A 272 8.49 10.49 20.14
C ASN A 272 9.61 10.27 19.10
N ALA A 273 9.36 9.43 18.09
CA ALA A 273 10.30 9.15 17.02
C ALA A 273 9.58 8.96 15.67
N VAL A 274 10.29 9.21 14.57
CA VAL A 274 9.85 8.94 13.21
C VAL A 274 10.88 8.06 12.52
N LYS A 275 10.41 6.98 11.87
CA LYS A 275 11.25 6.10 11.07
C LYS A 275 11.17 6.49 9.60
N ARG A 276 12.32 6.55 8.93
CA ARG A 276 12.43 6.75 7.48
C ARG A 276 13.28 5.61 6.90
N PRO A 277 12.65 4.58 6.31
CA PRO A 277 13.38 3.51 5.68
C PRO A 277 14.15 4.04 4.46
N VAL A 278 15.25 3.36 4.15
CA VAL A 278 15.82 3.40 2.80
C VAL A 278 15.08 2.36 1.99
N ASP A 279 14.65 2.73 0.80
CA ASP A 279 13.89 1.89 -0.11
C ASP A 279 14.86 1.37 -1.18
N ILE A 280 15.00 0.06 -1.29
CA ILE A 280 15.68 -0.55 -2.44
C ILE A 280 14.59 -0.88 -3.45
N ARG A 281 14.77 -0.40 -4.68
CA ARG A 281 13.78 -0.56 -5.74
C ARG A 281 14.34 -1.45 -6.83
N LEU A 282 13.48 -2.30 -7.37
CA LEU A 282 13.72 -3.02 -8.61
C LEU A 282 12.75 -2.53 -9.66
N TYR A 283 13.22 -2.42 -10.89
CA TYR A 283 12.42 -2.12 -12.06
C TYR A 283 12.62 -3.19 -13.12
N ALA A 284 11.51 -3.75 -13.61
CA ALA A 284 11.49 -4.70 -14.71
C ALA A 284 10.46 -4.26 -15.75
N LYS A 285 10.85 -4.30 -17.03
CA LYS A 285 9.97 -4.03 -18.15
C LYS A 285 9.60 -5.34 -18.85
N MET A 286 8.32 -5.65 -18.89
CA MET A 286 7.79 -6.91 -19.44
C MET A 286 7.04 -6.63 -20.76
N PRO A 287 7.40 -7.31 -21.86
CA PRO A 287 6.77 -7.06 -23.16
C PRO A 287 5.24 -7.20 -23.13
N LEU A 288 4.53 -6.25 -23.75
CA LEU A 288 3.10 -6.38 -24.02
C LEU A 288 2.81 -6.92 -25.43
N PRO A 289 1.59 -7.43 -25.69
CA PRO A 289 1.21 -7.95 -27.01
C PRO A 289 1.48 -6.93 -28.12
N GLN A 290 2.24 -7.35 -29.14
CA GLN A 290 2.66 -6.47 -30.23
C GLN A 290 1.46 -5.85 -30.99
N ALA A 291 0.35 -6.59 -31.09
CA ALA A 291 -0.88 -6.13 -31.74
C ALA A 291 -1.47 -4.87 -31.09
N TRP A 292 -1.28 -4.67 -29.78
CA TRP A 292 -1.74 -3.50 -29.05
C TRP A 292 -0.95 -2.25 -29.44
N LYS A 293 0.36 -2.40 -29.66
CA LYS A 293 1.27 -1.31 -30.05
C LYS A 293 1.18 -0.97 -31.53
N GLU A 294 0.95 -1.97 -32.37
CA GLU A 294 0.81 -1.78 -33.82
C GLU A 294 -0.55 -1.19 -34.21
N ASN A 295 -1.58 -1.38 -33.38
CA ASN A 295 -2.94 -0.88 -33.61
C ASN A 295 -3.47 -0.16 -32.34
N PRO A 296 -2.83 0.92 -31.88
CA PRO A 296 -3.16 1.58 -30.60
C PRO A 296 -4.57 2.19 -30.57
N GLU A 297 -5.17 2.47 -31.73
CA GLU A 297 -6.56 2.90 -31.87
C GLU A 297 -7.59 1.78 -31.66
N THR A 298 -7.15 0.51 -31.66
CA THR A 298 -8.02 -0.65 -31.38
C THR A 298 -8.02 -0.94 -29.89
N VAL A 299 -9.19 -0.79 -29.27
CA VAL A 299 -9.38 -0.95 -27.83
C VAL A 299 -9.74 -2.41 -27.53
N TYR A 300 -8.73 -3.25 -27.35
CA TYR A 300 -8.93 -4.66 -26.96
C TYR A 300 -9.43 -4.74 -25.53
N ARG A 301 -10.41 -5.61 -25.28
CA ARG A 301 -10.97 -5.81 -23.93
C ARG A 301 -10.19 -6.90 -23.21
N ILE A 302 -9.73 -6.61 -21.99
CA ILE A 302 -9.04 -7.59 -21.15
C ILE A 302 -10.09 -8.30 -20.29
N THR A 303 -10.06 -9.63 -20.31
CA THR A 303 -10.99 -10.49 -19.56
C THR A 303 -10.35 -11.05 -18.29
N SER A 304 -9.02 -11.18 -18.26
CA SER A 304 -8.25 -11.54 -17.07
C SER A 304 -6.85 -10.96 -17.15
N ALA A 305 -6.32 -10.46 -16.04
CA ALA A 305 -4.92 -10.09 -15.93
C ALA A 305 -4.39 -10.41 -14.53
N SER A 306 -3.30 -11.16 -14.48
CA SER A 306 -2.67 -11.57 -13.22
C SER A 306 -1.16 -11.45 -13.28
N LEU A 307 -0.55 -11.06 -12.16
CA LEU A 307 0.89 -11.02 -11.97
C LEU A 307 1.25 -11.98 -10.84
N SER A 308 2.10 -12.97 -11.13
CA SER A 308 2.60 -13.93 -10.14
C SER A 308 4.08 -13.70 -9.87
N VAL A 309 4.43 -13.36 -8.63
CA VAL A 309 5.81 -13.07 -8.21
C VAL A 309 6.31 -14.16 -7.28
N VAL A 310 7.46 -14.75 -7.58
CA VAL A 310 8.14 -15.76 -6.74
C VAL A 310 9.17 -15.05 -5.87
N HIS A 311 9.00 -15.14 -4.55
CA HIS A 311 9.81 -14.41 -3.57
C HIS A 311 9.85 -15.10 -2.21
N SER A 312 10.81 -14.75 -1.36
CA SER A 312 10.79 -15.13 0.06
C SER A 312 9.78 -14.28 0.84
N ILE A 313 9.11 -14.86 1.83
CA ILE A 313 8.25 -14.14 2.79
C ILE A 313 9.09 -13.10 3.57
N THR A 314 8.70 -11.83 3.46
CA THR A 314 9.34 -10.71 4.17
C THR A 314 8.92 -10.63 5.65
N ASN A 315 9.70 -9.90 6.46
CA ASN A 315 9.25 -9.48 7.80
C ASN A 315 8.69 -8.05 7.85
N ASN A 316 8.73 -7.31 6.73
CA ASN A 316 8.23 -5.94 6.68
C ASN A 316 6.90 -5.82 5.94
N PRO A 317 5.82 -5.36 6.60
CA PRO A 317 4.53 -5.17 5.94
C PRO A 317 4.48 -4.08 4.87
N ASN A 318 5.54 -3.28 4.74
CA ASN A 318 5.63 -2.21 3.77
C ASN A 318 6.39 -2.59 2.49
N ASP A 319 6.81 -3.84 2.33
CA ASP A 319 7.42 -4.29 1.08
C ASP A 319 6.34 -4.55 0.02
N GLN A 320 6.46 -3.88 -1.12
CA GLN A 320 5.38 -3.68 -2.08
C GLN A 320 5.69 -4.26 -3.45
N ILE A 321 4.62 -4.77 -4.09
CA ILE A 321 4.58 -5.06 -5.52
C ILE A 321 3.81 -3.89 -6.16
N ARG A 322 4.38 -3.24 -7.16
CA ARG A 322 3.89 -1.98 -7.76
C ARG A 322 3.78 -2.11 -9.29
N PRO A 323 2.72 -2.76 -9.80
CA PRO A 323 2.40 -2.81 -11.23
C PRO A 323 2.12 -1.41 -11.77
N GLU A 324 2.79 -0.95 -12.81
CA GLU A 324 2.67 0.42 -13.37
C GLU A 324 2.89 1.53 -12.33
N ASP A 325 3.64 1.23 -11.26
CA ASP A 325 3.72 2.02 -10.02
C ASP A 325 2.38 2.24 -9.26
N MET A 326 1.31 1.54 -9.65
CA MET A 326 0.02 1.61 -8.99
C MET A 326 0.10 1.11 -7.56
N GLU A 327 -0.58 1.84 -6.67
CA GLU A 327 -0.81 1.38 -5.32
C GLU A 327 -2.20 0.76 -5.17
N ASN A 328 -2.24 -0.30 -4.37
CA ASN A 328 -3.48 -0.86 -3.84
C ASN A 328 -3.50 -0.68 -2.31
N GLU A 329 -3.52 0.58 -1.83
CA GLU A 329 -3.63 0.85 -0.39
C GLU A 329 -5.02 0.54 0.16
N ALA A 330 -6.06 0.70 -0.67
CA ALA A 330 -7.45 0.45 -0.31
C ALA A 330 -7.74 -1.04 -0.06
N ALA A 331 -6.92 -1.97 -0.58
CA ALA A 331 -7.02 -3.38 -0.21
C ALA A 331 -6.81 -3.57 1.30
N ILE A 332 -7.76 -4.25 1.90
CA ILE A 332 -7.75 -4.60 3.33
C ILE A 332 -7.69 -6.11 3.57
N GLY A 333 -7.80 -6.93 2.51
CA GLY A 333 -7.87 -8.38 2.59
C GLY A 333 -9.09 -8.87 3.38
N ARG A 334 -9.14 -10.16 3.71
CA ARG A 334 -10.26 -10.76 4.45
C ARG A 334 -10.57 -9.98 5.73
N LEU A 335 -11.78 -9.45 5.79
CA LEU A 335 -12.37 -8.77 6.94
C LEU A 335 -12.77 -9.75 8.05
N PRO A 336 -12.96 -9.28 9.30
CA PRO A 336 -13.57 -10.06 10.37
C PRO A 336 -14.93 -10.63 9.98
N GLU A 337 -15.17 -11.89 10.33
CA GLU A 337 -16.47 -12.52 10.17
C GLU A 337 -17.50 -11.78 11.01
N SER A 338 -18.59 -11.33 10.38
CA SER A 338 -19.55 -10.42 11.01
C SER A 338 -20.97 -10.65 10.50
N GLU A 339 -21.93 -10.18 11.29
CA GLU A 339 -23.35 -10.22 10.98
C GLU A 339 -23.98 -8.83 11.11
N PHE A 340 -25.01 -8.58 10.31
CA PHE A 340 -25.80 -7.36 10.42
C PHE A 340 -26.88 -7.50 11.50
N SER A 341 -26.93 -6.53 12.41
CA SER A 341 -27.99 -6.40 13.41
C SER A 341 -28.62 -5.02 13.31
N GLY A 342 -29.59 -4.87 12.40
CA GLY A 342 -30.10 -3.56 12.01
C GLY A 342 -29.03 -2.77 11.26
N ASP A 343 -28.75 -1.54 11.68
CA ASP A 343 -27.70 -0.69 11.09
C ASP A 343 -26.29 -0.98 11.66
N ASN A 344 -26.22 -1.82 12.69
CA ASN A 344 -24.98 -2.25 13.35
C ASN A 344 -24.38 -3.48 12.68
N ILE A 345 -23.08 -3.66 12.91
CA ILE A 345 -22.30 -4.83 12.53
C ILE A 345 -21.78 -5.44 13.83
N ILE A 346 -21.96 -6.74 14.01
CA ILE A 346 -21.52 -7.48 15.20
C ILE A 346 -20.60 -8.63 14.80
N SER A 347 -19.73 -9.05 15.72
CA SER A 347 -18.87 -10.22 15.54
C SER A 347 -19.71 -11.48 15.36
N ALA A 348 -19.44 -12.27 14.32
CA ALA A 348 -20.13 -13.53 14.06
C ALA A 348 -19.61 -14.70 14.90
N LYS A 349 -18.50 -14.51 15.62
CA LYS A 349 -17.91 -15.55 16.47
C LYS A 349 -17.00 -14.98 17.55
N ASP A 350 -16.64 -15.83 18.49
CA ASP A 350 -15.60 -15.56 19.49
C ASP A 350 -14.22 -15.39 18.82
N CYS A 351 -13.47 -14.37 19.25
CA CYS A 351 -12.10 -14.13 18.82
C CYS A 351 -11.33 -13.26 19.83
N TYR A 352 -10.19 -12.70 19.40
CA TYR A 352 -9.35 -11.84 20.22
C TYR A 352 -8.94 -10.58 19.46
N GLU A 353 -8.76 -9.49 20.19
CA GLU A 353 -8.05 -8.30 19.74
C GLU A 353 -6.54 -8.54 19.68
N GLY A 354 -5.83 -7.68 18.96
CA GLY A 354 -4.39 -7.77 18.79
C GLY A 354 -3.56 -7.60 20.07
N ASP A 355 -4.14 -7.01 21.11
CA ASP A 355 -3.57 -6.91 22.46
C ASP A 355 -3.90 -8.10 23.36
N GLY A 356 -4.77 -9.01 22.91
CA GLY A 356 -5.18 -10.22 23.62
C GLY A 356 -6.55 -10.14 24.30
N ASP A 357 -7.25 -9.01 24.25
CA ASP A 357 -8.58 -8.89 24.82
C ASP A 357 -9.59 -9.75 24.06
N PHE A 358 -10.55 -10.34 24.78
CA PHE A 358 -11.51 -11.28 24.20
C PHE A 358 -12.68 -10.56 23.54
N ILE A 359 -12.96 -10.90 22.29
CA ILE A 359 -14.13 -10.47 21.52
C ILE A 359 -15.13 -11.61 21.54
N ALA A 360 -16.20 -11.50 22.31
CA ALA A 360 -17.28 -12.47 22.27
C ALA A 360 -18.10 -12.33 20.96
N GLU A 361 -18.69 -13.43 20.49
CA GLU A 361 -19.77 -13.38 19.49
C GLU A 361 -20.84 -12.35 19.91
N GLY A 362 -21.28 -11.52 18.96
CA GLY A 362 -22.22 -10.42 19.21
C GLY A 362 -21.58 -9.10 19.65
N THR A 363 -20.26 -9.03 19.86
CA THR A 363 -19.55 -7.76 20.12
C THR A 363 -19.73 -6.78 18.96
N LEU A 364 -20.00 -5.51 19.25
CA LEU A 364 -20.18 -4.48 18.21
C LEU A 364 -18.87 -4.18 17.47
N PHE A 365 -18.86 -4.44 16.16
CA PHE A 365 -17.86 -3.92 15.22
C PHE A 365 -18.26 -2.56 14.66
N LYS A 366 -19.56 -2.30 14.57
CA LYS A 366 -20.12 -1.00 14.20
C LYS A 366 -21.27 -0.66 15.13
N ASN A 367 -21.22 0.55 15.68
CA ASN A 367 -22.27 1.17 16.47
C ASN A 367 -22.78 2.43 15.74
N ALA A 368 -23.78 2.23 14.89
CA ALA A 368 -24.27 3.24 13.95
C ALA A 368 -24.88 4.48 14.64
N GLU A 369 -25.42 4.34 15.85
CA GLU A 369 -25.98 5.47 16.60
C GLU A 369 -24.93 6.50 17.01
N PHE A 370 -23.65 6.11 17.04
CA PHE A 370 -22.53 6.97 17.42
C PHE A 370 -21.76 7.52 16.21
N ALA A 371 -22.25 7.27 14.99
CA ALA A 371 -21.67 7.80 13.77
C ALA A 371 -21.73 9.35 13.75
N ASN A 372 -20.59 9.99 13.47
CA ASN A 372 -20.45 11.43 13.40
C ASN A 372 -19.91 11.89 12.03
N GLN A 373 -20.82 12.34 11.16
CA GLN A 373 -20.51 12.76 9.79
C GLN A 373 -19.56 13.96 9.68
N THR A 374 -19.33 14.72 10.77
CA THR A 374 -18.41 15.87 10.77
C THR A 374 -17.02 15.54 11.31
N ALA A 375 -16.79 14.30 11.75
CA ALA A 375 -15.48 13.87 12.23
C ALA A 375 -14.46 13.80 11.09
N PHE A 376 -13.17 13.95 11.42
CA PHE A 376 -12.10 13.80 10.44
C PHE A 376 -11.90 12.33 10.04
N SER A 377 -11.89 11.44 11.03
CA SER A 377 -11.64 10.01 10.84
C SER A 377 -12.85 9.27 10.28
N ASP A 378 -12.63 8.36 9.32
CA ASP A 378 -13.71 7.60 8.69
C ASP A 378 -14.37 6.61 9.65
N ASP A 379 -13.63 6.02 10.58
CA ASP A 379 -14.19 5.17 11.64
C ASP A 379 -15.24 5.90 12.47
N LEU A 380 -14.99 7.18 12.81
CA LEU A 380 -15.98 8.00 13.52
C LEU A 380 -17.17 8.36 12.64
N LYS A 381 -16.97 8.64 11.34
CA LYS A 381 -18.06 8.95 10.40
C LYS A 381 -19.02 7.78 10.23
N HIS A 382 -18.51 6.56 10.30
CA HIS A 382 -19.30 5.34 10.09
C HIS A 382 -19.67 4.61 11.38
N GLY A 383 -19.16 5.04 12.53
CA GLY A 383 -19.39 4.40 13.82
C GLY A 383 -18.71 3.04 13.93
N LEU A 384 -17.52 2.86 13.33
CA LEU A 384 -16.73 1.64 13.45
C LEU A 384 -15.96 1.64 14.78
N THR A 385 -15.90 0.48 15.44
CA THR A 385 -15.33 0.33 16.78
C THR A 385 -13.87 -0.14 16.71
N ASN A 386 -13.15 -0.06 17.82
CA ASN A 386 -11.79 -0.61 17.90
C ASN A 386 -11.74 -2.10 17.54
N ALA A 387 -12.69 -2.89 18.04
CA ALA A 387 -12.78 -4.33 17.78
C ALA A 387 -12.82 -4.70 16.28
N TRP A 388 -13.40 -3.84 15.43
CA TRP A 388 -13.39 -4.05 13.97
C TRP A 388 -11.98 -4.00 13.40
N TYR A 389 -11.15 -3.07 13.88
CA TYR A 389 -9.81 -2.86 13.37
C TYR A 389 -8.77 -3.79 14.03
N THR A 390 -8.98 -4.14 15.30
CA THR A 390 -8.00 -4.88 16.10
C THR A 390 -8.28 -6.38 16.19
N SER A 391 -9.42 -6.86 15.69
CA SER A 391 -9.72 -8.31 15.67
C SER A 391 -8.64 -9.10 14.92
N THR A 392 -8.24 -10.22 15.52
CA THR A 392 -7.32 -11.20 14.91
C THR A 392 -8.01 -12.09 13.88
N ASN A 393 -9.34 -12.04 13.76
CA ASN A 393 -10.10 -12.79 12.74
C ASN A 393 -9.97 -12.20 11.34
N ARG A 394 -8.78 -11.82 10.89
CA ARG A 394 -8.60 -11.13 9.62
C ARG A 394 -7.32 -11.53 8.92
N GLY A 395 -7.34 -11.44 7.59
CA GLY A 395 -6.27 -11.88 6.72
C GLY A 395 -5.93 -10.83 5.67
N PRO A 396 -5.01 -9.88 5.93
CA PRO A 396 -4.71 -8.78 5.01
C PRO A 396 -4.13 -9.20 3.65
N PHE A 397 -3.68 -10.46 3.55
CA PHE A 397 -3.13 -11.06 2.32
C PHE A 397 -3.99 -12.22 1.80
N GLU A 398 -5.19 -12.38 2.35
CA GLU A 398 -6.20 -13.33 1.88
C GLU A 398 -7.26 -12.59 1.08
N VAL A 399 -7.76 -13.25 0.05
CA VAL A 399 -8.89 -12.74 -0.75
C VAL A 399 -10.08 -12.60 0.20
N GLY A 400 -10.62 -11.39 0.31
CA GLY A 400 -11.89 -11.17 0.98
C GLY A 400 -13.03 -11.30 -0.03
N GLU A 401 -14.22 -11.68 0.45
CA GLU A 401 -15.41 -11.79 -0.42
C GLU A 401 -15.78 -10.44 -1.05
N GLU A 402 -15.52 -9.35 -0.34
CA GLU A 402 -15.84 -7.98 -0.75
C GLU A 402 -14.59 -7.07 -0.82
N SER A 403 -13.38 -7.65 -0.77
CA SER A 403 -12.15 -6.87 -0.69
C SER A 403 -10.93 -7.54 -1.34
N ALA A 404 -10.17 -6.72 -2.05
CA ALA A 404 -8.90 -7.08 -2.66
C ALA A 404 -7.81 -7.49 -1.64
N THR A 405 -6.87 -8.33 -2.07
CA THR A 405 -5.63 -8.62 -1.32
C THR A 405 -4.62 -7.48 -1.46
N ARG A 406 -3.88 -7.17 -0.40
CA ARG A 406 -2.77 -6.21 -0.51
C ARG A 406 -1.65 -6.71 -1.41
N TRP A 407 -1.21 -5.85 -2.34
CA TRP A 407 -0.06 -6.12 -3.20
C TRP A 407 1.25 -5.92 -2.43
N ARG A 408 1.72 -7.01 -1.79
CA ARG A 408 2.88 -7.02 -0.89
C ARG A 408 3.69 -8.30 -1.09
N LEU A 409 4.95 -8.31 -0.65
CA LEU A 409 5.79 -9.52 -0.58
C LEU A 409 5.42 -10.46 0.59
N ARG A 410 4.12 -10.52 0.93
CA ARG A 410 3.50 -11.34 2.00
C ARG A 410 4.27 -11.34 3.32
N PRO A 411 4.16 -10.28 4.16
CA PRO A 411 4.79 -10.23 5.46
C PRO A 411 4.15 -11.23 6.45
N ASN A 412 4.91 -11.61 7.49
CA ASN A 412 4.38 -12.46 8.56
C ASN A 412 3.59 -11.72 9.65
N LYS A 413 3.42 -10.41 9.52
CA LYS A 413 2.83 -9.53 10.54
C LYS A 413 1.66 -8.75 9.97
N TYR A 414 0.75 -8.36 10.86
CA TYR A 414 -0.28 -7.37 10.56
C TYR A 414 0.34 -5.98 10.30
N GLY A 415 -0.45 -5.13 9.64
CA GLY A 415 -0.08 -3.77 9.28
C GLY A 415 -0.37 -2.75 10.40
N GLN A 416 -0.94 -1.61 10.00
CA GLN A 416 -0.99 -0.38 10.78
C GLN A 416 -1.79 -0.43 12.08
N ASP A 417 -2.94 -1.13 12.11
CA ASP A 417 -3.84 -1.14 13.28
C ASP A 417 -3.54 -2.26 14.29
N ILE A 418 -2.74 -3.25 13.91
CA ILE A 418 -2.26 -4.30 14.82
C ILE A 418 -0.73 -4.43 14.69
N PRO A 419 0.01 -3.34 14.97
CA PRO A 419 1.39 -3.25 14.55
C PRO A 419 2.29 -4.26 15.26
N GLY A 420 2.97 -5.06 14.45
CA GLY A 420 4.01 -5.97 14.94
C GLY A 420 3.52 -7.33 15.41
N LEU A 421 2.21 -7.56 15.51
CA LEU A 421 1.65 -8.87 15.80
C LEU A 421 1.81 -9.80 14.58
N GLU A 422 2.26 -11.04 14.81
CA GLU A 422 2.31 -12.06 13.78
C GLU A 422 0.92 -12.57 13.40
N ILE A 423 0.72 -12.93 12.14
CA ILE A 423 -0.56 -13.47 11.66
C ILE A 423 -0.67 -14.94 12.09
N ALA A 424 -1.78 -15.28 12.77
CA ALA A 424 -2.05 -16.63 13.23
C ALA A 424 -2.40 -17.57 12.07
N ASN A 425 -1.96 -18.83 12.17
CA ASN A 425 -2.44 -19.90 11.31
C ASN A 425 -3.88 -20.32 11.71
N ALA A 426 -4.49 -21.20 10.92
CA ALA A 426 -5.87 -21.64 11.15
C ALA A 426 -6.09 -22.41 12.47
N GLU A 427 -5.02 -22.91 13.10
CA GLU A 427 -5.11 -23.62 14.39
C GLU A 427 -5.13 -22.66 15.60
N ALA A 428 -4.67 -21.42 15.41
CA ALA A 428 -4.54 -20.42 16.47
C ALA A 428 -5.46 -19.21 16.29
N GLU A 429 -5.86 -18.88 15.05
CA GLU A 429 -6.78 -17.78 14.77
C GLU A 429 -8.08 -17.94 15.57
N CYS A 430 -8.42 -16.95 16.39
CA CYS A 430 -9.57 -16.95 17.30
C CYS A 430 -9.62 -18.08 18.34
N VAL A 431 -8.58 -18.92 18.43
CA VAL A 431 -8.50 -20.03 19.40
C VAL A 431 -7.51 -19.70 20.52
N GLN A 432 -6.46 -18.93 20.20
CA GLN A 432 -5.42 -18.54 21.15
C GLN A 432 -5.34 -17.02 21.22
N ALA A 433 -5.27 -16.47 22.43
CA ALA A 433 -4.95 -15.06 22.59
C ALA A 433 -3.50 -14.80 22.14
N PRO A 434 -3.23 -13.70 21.41
CA PRO A 434 -1.88 -13.18 21.19
C PRO A 434 -1.05 -13.09 22.49
N PRO A 435 0.30 -13.20 22.42
CA PRO A 435 1.13 -13.34 21.22
C PRO A 435 1.27 -14.79 20.72
N PHE A 436 1.43 -14.95 19.40
CA PHE A 436 1.56 -16.26 18.77
C PHE A 436 2.99 -16.77 18.76
N SER A 437 3.15 -18.03 19.14
CA SER A 437 4.42 -18.75 19.03
C SER A 437 4.79 -19.05 17.58
N LYS A 438 6.05 -19.36 17.29
CA LYS A 438 6.53 -19.64 15.92
C LYS A 438 5.72 -20.72 15.19
N HIS A 439 5.24 -21.76 15.89
CA HIS A 439 4.50 -22.86 15.25
C HIS A 439 3.02 -22.52 14.97
N THR A 440 2.51 -21.45 15.58
CA THR A 440 1.15 -20.95 15.35
C THR A 440 1.11 -19.74 14.40
N GLN A 441 2.25 -19.38 13.80
CA GLN A 441 2.34 -18.32 12.80
C GLN A 441 1.99 -18.86 11.41
N LYS A 442 1.23 -18.09 10.65
CA LYS A 442 0.77 -18.45 9.30
C LYS A 442 1.88 -18.44 8.25
N TYR A 443 2.79 -17.48 8.38
CA TYR A 443 3.84 -17.21 7.40
C TYR A 443 5.20 -17.23 8.09
N THR A 444 6.13 -18.04 7.60
CA THR A 444 7.50 -18.10 8.14
C THR A 444 8.41 -17.22 7.29
N VAL A 445 9.01 -16.21 7.91
CA VAL A 445 9.96 -15.30 7.23
C VAL A 445 11.10 -16.11 6.60
N GLY A 446 11.33 -15.88 5.31
CA GLY A 446 12.35 -16.56 4.52
C GLY A 446 11.83 -17.73 3.67
N ASP A 447 10.65 -18.28 3.95
CA ASP A 447 10.08 -19.34 3.10
C ASP A 447 9.77 -18.78 1.70
N ILE A 448 10.06 -19.55 0.66
CA ILE A 448 9.76 -19.15 -0.72
C ILE A 448 8.28 -19.40 -1.03
N VAL A 449 7.63 -18.39 -1.59
CA VAL A 449 6.22 -18.41 -1.98
C VAL A 449 5.99 -17.73 -3.31
N THR A 450 4.85 -18.04 -3.94
CA THR A 450 4.33 -17.27 -5.07
C THR A 450 3.18 -16.40 -4.59
N THR A 451 3.26 -15.10 -4.83
CA THR A 451 2.14 -14.16 -4.64
C THR A 451 1.56 -13.82 -5.99
N THR A 452 0.29 -14.18 -6.19
CA THR A 452 -0.48 -13.86 -7.40
C THR A 452 -1.45 -12.74 -7.08
N ILE A 453 -1.39 -11.65 -7.83
CA ILE A 453 -2.30 -10.52 -7.71
C ILE A 453 -3.16 -10.41 -8.98
N ASN A 454 -4.41 -9.97 -8.80
CA ASN A 454 -5.31 -9.62 -9.89
C ASN A 454 -5.11 -8.14 -10.24
N LEU A 455 -4.75 -7.85 -11.49
CA LEU A 455 -4.47 -6.51 -11.97
C LEU A 455 -5.74 -5.74 -12.39
N LEU A 456 -6.86 -6.46 -12.54
CA LEU A 456 -8.16 -5.85 -12.80
C LEU A 456 -8.93 -5.50 -11.51
N ASP A 457 -8.37 -5.87 -10.36
CA ASP A 457 -8.95 -5.59 -9.05
C ASP A 457 -8.69 -4.13 -8.68
N SER A 458 -9.76 -3.32 -8.72
CA SER A 458 -9.74 -1.89 -8.44
C SER A 458 -11.02 -1.51 -7.71
N GLU A 459 -10.97 -0.46 -6.90
CA GLU A 459 -12.15 0.11 -6.23
C GLU A 459 -13.16 0.65 -7.26
N ASP A 460 -12.66 1.17 -8.38
CA ASP A 460 -13.43 1.66 -9.52
C ASP A 460 -13.23 0.76 -10.75
N ILE A 461 -13.61 1.26 -11.93
CA ILE A 461 -13.29 0.63 -13.22
C ILE A 461 -11.77 0.65 -13.40
N SER A 462 -11.14 -0.52 -13.33
CA SER A 462 -9.69 -0.64 -13.52
C SER A 462 -9.26 -0.02 -14.86
N PRO A 463 -8.23 0.85 -14.89
CA PRO A 463 -7.68 1.40 -16.13
C PRO A 463 -7.11 0.29 -17.02
N LEU A 464 -6.77 -0.87 -16.44
CA LEU A 464 -6.23 -2.02 -17.14
C LEU A 464 -7.30 -2.93 -17.79
N LEU A 465 -8.58 -2.53 -17.78
CA LEU A 465 -9.65 -3.29 -18.44
C LEU A 465 -9.58 -3.26 -19.97
N THR A 466 -8.84 -2.31 -20.55
CA THR A 466 -8.63 -2.19 -21.99
C THR A 466 -7.15 -2.03 -22.32
N SER A 467 -6.72 -2.47 -23.50
CA SER A 467 -5.32 -2.40 -23.93
C SER A 467 -4.73 -0.99 -23.86
N SER A 468 -5.55 0.04 -24.06
CA SER A 468 -5.15 1.43 -24.00
C SER A 468 -4.55 1.82 -22.65
N GLY A 469 -5.11 1.35 -21.53
CA GLY A 469 -4.56 1.66 -20.20
C GLY A 469 -3.24 0.95 -19.87
N TRP A 470 -2.82 -0.02 -20.69
CA TRP A 470 -1.52 -0.69 -20.55
C TRP A 470 -0.42 -0.01 -21.36
N ILE A 471 -0.75 0.51 -22.54
CA ILE A 471 0.25 1.04 -23.49
C ILE A 471 0.34 2.57 -23.46
N ASP A 472 -0.63 3.27 -22.87
CA ASP A 472 -0.70 4.73 -22.80
C ASP A 472 -0.97 5.17 -21.36
N ALA A 473 0.06 5.72 -20.72
CA ALA A 473 -0.03 6.19 -19.34
C ALA A 473 -1.12 7.27 -19.16
N SER A 474 -1.43 8.06 -20.20
CA SER A 474 -2.52 9.06 -20.12
C SER A 474 -3.91 8.44 -19.92
N GLN A 475 -4.07 7.17 -20.31
CA GLN A 475 -5.28 6.37 -20.09
C GLN A 475 -5.24 5.65 -18.74
N ASN A 476 -4.08 5.64 -18.07
CA ASN A 476 -3.86 5.13 -16.71
C ASN A 476 -3.27 6.25 -15.82
N ASN A 477 -4.06 7.32 -15.64
CA ASN A 477 -3.60 8.52 -14.95
C ASN A 477 -3.44 8.37 -13.43
N VAL A 478 -3.66 7.16 -12.88
CA VAL A 478 -3.62 6.88 -11.44
C VAL A 478 -2.25 7.22 -10.83
N ASN A 479 -1.15 7.13 -11.61
CA ASN A 479 0.21 7.37 -11.10
C ASN A 479 0.99 8.47 -11.81
N ILE A 480 0.38 9.28 -12.68
CA ILE A 480 1.08 10.40 -13.32
C ILE A 480 1.33 11.50 -12.28
N GLY A 481 2.59 11.84 -12.05
CA GLY A 481 2.99 12.80 -11.00
C GLY A 481 2.41 14.20 -11.16
N MET A 482 2.29 14.94 -10.04
CA MET A 482 1.88 16.34 -10.05
C MET A 482 2.96 17.24 -10.69
N ALA A 483 2.61 17.81 -11.86
CA ALA A 483 3.03 19.13 -12.37
C ALA A 483 4.42 19.36 -13.01
N SER A 484 5.23 18.35 -13.39
CA SER A 484 6.41 18.63 -14.24
C SER A 484 6.81 17.62 -15.31
N ASN A 485 6.24 16.41 -15.34
CA ASN A 485 6.55 15.45 -16.40
C ASN A 485 5.39 15.50 -17.39
N SER A 486 5.47 16.48 -18.29
CA SER A 486 4.57 16.51 -19.41
C SER A 486 4.70 15.19 -20.17
N VAL A 487 3.57 14.59 -20.55
CA VAL A 487 3.45 13.48 -21.53
C VAL A 487 3.90 13.95 -22.93
N GLU A 488 4.64 15.06 -23.02
CA GLU A 488 5.04 15.71 -24.26
C GLU A 488 6.11 14.90 -25.02
N ASP A 489 6.77 13.95 -24.34
CA ASP A 489 7.71 12.98 -24.92
C ASP A 489 7.49 11.54 -24.38
N GLY A 490 6.34 10.92 -24.70
CA GLY A 490 6.04 9.51 -24.38
C GLY A 490 5.27 9.28 -23.07
N ASN A 491 5.28 8.05 -22.54
CA ASN A 491 4.51 7.66 -21.34
C ASN A 491 5.01 8.27 -20.02
N GLY A 492 6.11 9.00 -20.04
CA GLY A 492 6.59 9.80 -18.91
C GLY A 492 7.15 8.95 -17.75
N THR A 493 7.07 9.50 -16.53
CA THR A 493 7.42 8.76 -15.32
C THR A 493 6.31 8.91 -14.29
N SER A 494 6.17 7.91 -13.43
CA SER A 494 5.25 7.93 -12.32
C SER A 494 5.64 8.97 -11.25
N ILE A 495 4.73 9.19 -10.29
CA ILE A 495 4.97 10.03 -9.10
C ILE A 495 6.16 9.55 -8.26
N ASN A 496 6.48 8.25 -8.28
CA ASN A 496 7.65 7.71 -7.61
C ASN A 496 8.86 7.56 -8.55
N TYR A 497 8.88 8.22 -9.71
CA TYR A 497 9.99 8.19 -10.67
C TYR A 497 10.23 6.83 -11.34
N LEU A 498 9.20 5.99 -11.43
CA LEU A 498 9.23 4.80 -12.28
C LEU A 498 9.08 5.23 -13.74
N PRO A 499 9.95 4.81 -14.67
CA PRO A 499 9.69 4.98 -16.10
C PRO A 499 8.39 4.25 -16.47
N LEU A 500 7.52 4.93 -17.22
CA LEU A 500 6.32 4.33 -17.81
C LEU A 500 6.53 4.24 -19.33
N THR A 501 6.15 3.12 -19.93
CA THR A 501 6.47 2.74 -21.31
C THR A 501 5.27 2.07 -21.98
N GLU A 502 5.37 1.72 -23.27
CA GLU A 502 4.33 0.95 -23.99
C GLU A 502 4.36 -0.56 -23.64
N ASP A 503 5.21 -0.95 -22.69
CA ASP A 503 5.32 -2.28 -22.11
C ASP A 503 4.83 -2.25 -20.65
N PHE A 504 4.69 -3.42 -20.03
CA PHE A 504 4.27 -3.48 -18.65
C PHE A 504 5.44 -3.19 -17.70
N ASP A 505 5.31 -2.13 -16.91
CA ASP A 505 6.36 -1.63 -16.04
C ASP A 505 6.13 -2.10 -14.60
N LEU A 506 7.00 -2.98 -14.11
CA LEU A 506 6.91 -3.57 -12.77
C LEU A 506 7.95 -2.95 -11.84
N ALA A 507 7.48 -2.34 -10.75
CA ALA A 507 8.31 -1.97 -9.61
C ALA A 507 8.15 -2.93 -8.42
N ILE A 508 9.26 -3.21 -7.73
CA ILE A 508 9.25 -3.89 -6.43
C ILE A 508 9.96 -2.99 -5.42
N TYR A 509 9.30 -2.65 -4.31
CA TYR A 509 9.87 -1.80 -3.27
C TYR A 509 10.16 -2.64 -2.02
N VAL A 510 11.45 -2.77 -1.70
CA VAL A 510 11.93 -3.44 -0.49
C VAL A 510 12.38 -2.38 0.50
N LYS A 511 11.69 -2.25 1.63
CA LYS A 511 11.89 -1.17 2.59
C LYS A 511 12.45 -1.76 3.89
N GLY A 512 13.47 -1.16 4.48
CA GLY A 512 13.87 -1.37 5.87
C GLY A 512 14.16 -2.80 6.37
N ASP A 513 14.17 -3.84 5.53
CA ASP A 513 14.46 -5.22 5.96
C ASP A 513 15.98 -5.46 5.98
N LYS A 514 16.50 -5.70 7.19
CA LYS A 514 17.93 -6.01 7.39
C LYS A 514 18.28 -7.42 6.94
N LYS A 515 17.30 -8.33 6.92
CA LYS A 515 17.49 -9.70 6.44
C LYS A 515 17.35 -9.68 4.92
N ALA A 516 18.16 -10.48 4.27
CA ALA A 516 18.07 -10.59 2.82
C ALA A 516 16.71 -11.17 2.44
N ILE A 517 16.01 -10.49 1.54
CA ILE A 517 14.83 -10.96 0.84
C ILE A 517 15.29 -11.48 -0.52
N GLN A 518 14.72 -12.60 -0.95
CA GLN A 518 15.03 -13.25 -2.21
C GLN A 518 13.87 -13.03 -3.19
N LEU A 519 14.18 -12.61 -4.41
CA LEU A 519 13.24 -12.40 -5.52
C LEU A 519 13.73 -13.20 -6.73
N TYR A 520 12.84 -13.98 -7.35
CA TYR A 520 13.23 -14.89 -8.45
C TYR A 520 12.63 -14.47 -9.77
N SER A 521 11.30 -14.47 -9.88
CA SER A 521 10.64 -14.17 -11.15
C SER A 521 9.30 -13.49 -10.95
N ALA A 522 8.87 -12.81 -12.01
CA ALA A 522 7.52 -12.29 -12.17
C ALA A 522 6.94 -12.81 -13.49
N THR A 523 5.75 -13.42 -13.43
CA THR A 523 5.02 -13.89 -14.60
C THR A 523 3.75 -13.08 -14.75
N LEU A 524 3.65 -12.33 -15.84
CA LEU A 524 2.46 -11.62 -16.27
C LEU A 524 1.65 -12.56 -17.16
N LYS A 525 0.36 -12.72 -16.87
CA LYS A 525 -0.58 -13.49 -17.69
C LYS A 525 -1.81 -12.63 -17.98
N ILE A 526 -2.12 -12.44 -19.26
CA ILE A 526 -3.24 -11.63 -19.73
C ILE A 526 -4.11 -12.46 -20.67
N GLU A 527 -5.42 -12.36 -20.50
CA GLU A 527 -6.43 -12.89 -21.42
C GLU A 527 -7.22 -11.70 -21.98
N TRP A 528 -7.35 -11.61 -23.30
CA TRP A 528 -8.00 -10.49 -23.97
C TRP A 528 -8.76 -10.92 -25.22
N ASP A 529 -9.77 -10.14 -25.56
CA ASP A 529 -10.66 -10.33 -26.71
C ASP A 529 -10.07 -9.63 -27.94
N ASP A 530 -9.81 -10.41 -29.00
CA ASP A 530 -9.23 -9.91 -30.25
C ASP A 530 -10.18 -9.11 -31.14
N GLN A 531 -11.46 -9.02 -30.76
CA GLN A 531 -12.54 -8.29 -31.43
C GLN A 531 -12.71 -8.58 -32.93
N ASN A 532 -12.24 -9.73 -33.43
CA ASN A 532 -12.38 -10.12 -34.84
C ASN A 532 -13.80 -10.50 -35.25
#